data_AF-A0A2I0WQK9-F1
#
_entry.id   AF-A0A2I0WQK9-F1
#
_cell.length_a   1.000
_cell.length_b   1.000
_cell.length_c   1.000
_cell.angle_alpha   90.00
_cell.angle_beta   90.00
_cell.angle_gamma   90.00
#
_symmetry.space_group_name_H-M   'P 1'
#
loop_
_entity.id
_entity.type
_entity.pdbx_description
1 polymer ?
#
loop_
_entity_poly.entity_id
_entity_poly.type
_entity_poly.pdbx_seq_one_letter_code
_entity_poly.pdbx_strand_id
1 'polypeptide(L)'
;MMRVITLLGVFLILLLCQNQHAKAAESFIRTNGVHFMLNGNPLFFNGFNAYWLMNMASDPSQRDKVSTAFKEASINGLTVARTWAFNDGGSNALQYSPGSYNEQTVPSVLDS
;
A
#
# COMPACT_ATOMS: atom_id res chain seq x y z
N MET A 1 17.81 -16.76 -50.35
CA MET A 1 17.96 -17.40 -49.02
C MET A 1 18.35 -16.39 -47.94
N MET A 2 19.48 -15.66 -48.10
CA MET A 2 19.99 -14.72 -47.07
C MET A 2 19.03 -13.59 -46.67
N ARG A 3 18.31 -12.98 -47.63
CA ARG A 3 17.32 -11.91 -47.36
C ARG A 3 16.13 -12.35 -46.50
N VAL A 4 15.72 -13.62 -46.60
CA VAL A 4 14.60 -14.17 -45.82
C VAL A 4 15.00 -14.38 -44.36
N ILE A 5 16.24 -14.83 -44.14
CA ILE A 5 16.81 -15.00 -42.80
C ILE A 5 16.94 -13.64 -42.10
N THR A 6 17.37 -12.60 -42.82
CA THR A 6 17.44 -11.23 -42.29
C THR A 6 16.06 -10.71 -41.89
N LEU A 7 15.03 -10.92 -42.72
CA LEU A 7 13.66 -10.48 -42.42
C LEU A 7 13.07 -11.21 -41.21
N LEU A 8 13.29 -12.53 -41.09
CA LEU A 8 12.87 -13.32 -39.94
C LEU A 8 13.58 -12.88 -38.64
N GLY A 9 14.87 -12.56 -38.73
CA GLY A 9 15.63 -12.03 -37.60
C GLY A 9 15.10 -10.68 -37.11
N VAL A 10 14.81 -9.76 -38.04
CA VAL A 10 14.20 -8.45 -37.71
C VAL A 10 12.79 -8.63 -37.13
N PHE A 11 11.98 -9.52 -37.68
CA PHE A 11 10.65 -9.81 -37.15
C PHE A 11 10.69 -10.41 -35.73
N LEU A 12 11.63 -11.31 -35.45
CA LEU A 12 11.85 -11.87 -34.12
C LEU A 12 12.33 -10.81 -33.13
N ILE A 13 13.23 -9.90 -33.53
CA ILE A 13 13.67 -8.77 -32.70
C ILE A 13 12.49 -7.83 -32.40
N LEU A 14 11.64 -7.54 -33.39
CA LEU A 14 10.45 -6.72 -33.18
C LEU A 14 9.48 -7.39 -32.20
N LEU A 15 9.22 -8.70 -32.34
CA LEU A 15 8.40 -9.47 -31.39
C LEU A 15 8.95 -9.46 -29.96
N LEU A 16 10.28 -9.57 -29.80
CA LEU A 16 10.93 -9.51 -28.48
C LEU A 16 10.89 -8.10 -27.89
N CYS A 17 10.97 -7.05 -28.71
CA CYS A 17 10.86 -5.66 -28.28
C CYS A 17 9.43 -5.23 -27.89
N GLN A 18 8.37 -5.86 -28.42
CA GLN A 18 6.99 -5.50 -28.06
C GLN A 18 6.64 -5.80 -26.59
N ASN A 19 7.40 -6.66 -25.91
CA ASN A 19 7.23 -6.90 -24.47
C ASN A 19 7.93 -5.88 -23.56
N GLN A 20 8.59 -4.87 -24.13
CA GLN A 20 9.17 -3.75 -23.41
C GLN A 20 8.22 -2.54 -23.44
N HIS A 21 6.91 -2.75 -23.24
CA HIS A 21 6.14 -1.68 -22.65
C HIS A 21 6.70 -1.50 -21.25
N ALA A 22 7.52 -0.47 -21.05
CA ALA A 22 7.86 0.04 -19.73
C ALA A 22 6.52 0.33 -19.05
N LYS A 23 6.01 -0.66 -18.31
CA LYS A 23 4.78 -0.52 -17.55
C LYS A 23 5.14 0.54 -16.53
N ALA A 24 4.64 1.76 -16.72
CA ALA A 24 4.77 2.80 -15.72
C ALA A 24 4.44 2.14 -14.38
N ALA A 25 5.38 2.15 -13.43
CA ALA A 25 5.22 1.48 -12.17
C ALA A 25 3.92 2.01 -11.54
N GLU A 26 2.85 1.23 -11.63
CA GLU A 26 1.57 1.61 -11.06
C GLU A 26 1.73 1.56 -9.55
N SER A 27 1.95 2.73 -8.95
CA SER A 27 2.26 2.91 -7.52
C SER A 27 1.10 2.55 -6.59
N PHE A 28 -0.12 2.45 -7.12
CA PHE A 28 -1.32 2.12 -6.37
C PHE A 28 -1.78 0.71 -6.64
N ILE A 29 -2.28 0.06 -5.59
CA ILE A 29 -2.95 -1.25 -5.69
C ILE A 29 -4.24 -1.08 -6.50
N ARG A 30 -4.48 -2.00 -7.44
CA ARG A 30 -5.69 -2.04 -8.28
C ARG A 30 -6.30 -3.43 -8.28
N THR A 31 -7.45 -3.57 -8.91
CA THR A 31 -8.07 -4.87 -9.19
C THR A 31 -7.93 -5.23 -10.67
N ASN A 32 -7.69 -6.51 -10.97
CA ASN A 32 -7.86 -7.11 -12.29
C ASN A 32 -8.76 -8.35 -12.14
N GLY A 33 -10.02 -8.21 -12.54
CA GLY A 33 -11.05 -9.21 -12.25
C GLY A 33 -11.18 -9.43 -10.74
N VAL A 34 -10.88 -10.65 -10.29
CA VAL A 34 -10.98 -11.07 -8.88
C VAL A 34 -9.67 -10.97 -8.10
N HIS A 35 -8.60 -10.44 -8.71
CA HIS A 35 -7.28 -10.35 -8.09
C HIS A 35 -6.89 -8.91 -7.81
N PHE A 36 -6.18 -8.68 -6.70
CA PHE A 36 -5.44 -7.43 -6.49
C PHE A 36 -4.14 -7.46 -7.28
N MET A 37 -3.70 -6.29 -7.74
CA MET A 37 -2.50 -6.10 -8.55
C MET A 37 -1.69 -4.91 -8.03
N LEU A 38 -0.37 -5.04 -8.01
CA LEU A 38 0.56 -3.94 -7.74
C LEU A 38 1.73 -4.00 -8.73
N ASN A 39 2.06 -2.88 -9.39
CA ASN A 39 3.08 -2.83 -10.44
C ASN A 39 2.92 -3.92 -11.52
N GLY A 40 1.67 -4.34 -11.77
CA GLY A 40 1.35 -5.38 -12.75
C GLY A 40 1.49 -6.83 -12.31
N ASN A 41 1.88 -7.10 -11.07
CA ASN A 41 1.95 -8.44 -10.51
C ASN A 41 0.74 -8.71 -9.59
N PRO A 42 0.22 -9.95 -9.51
CA PRO A 42 -0.78 -10.32 -8.52
C PRO A 42 -0.29 -10.03 -7.10
N LEU A 43 -1.15 -9.42 -6.29
CA LEU A 43 -0.91 -9.10 -4.89
C LEU A 43 -1.84 -9.93 -4.01
N PHE A 44 -1.27 -10.63 -3.05
CA PHE A 44 -2.00 -11.36 -2.01
C PHE A 44 -1.74 -10.68 -0.67
N PHE A 45 -2.82 -10.32 0.02
CA PHE A 45 -2.71 -9.68 1.32
C PHE A 45 -2.48 -10.71 2.41
N ASN A 46 -1.37 -10.53 3.13
CA ASN A 46 -1.13 -11.14 4.43
C ASN A 46 -1.03 -10.00 5.43
N GLY A 47 -1.90 -9.93 6.42
CA GLY A 47 -2.06 -8.70 7.19
C GLY A 47 -2.65 -8.89 8.57
N PHE A 48 -2.86 -7.77 9.26
CA PHE A 48 -3.40 -7.74 10.62
C PHE A 48 -4.42 -6.61 10.80
N ASN A 49 -5.24 -6.71 11.85
CA ASN A 49 -6.15 -5.66 12.27
C ASN A 49 -5.58 -4.96 13.49
N ALA A 50 -5.54 -3.63 13.47
CA ALA A 50 -5.06 -2.82 14.58
C ALA A 50 -5.84 -1.50 14.64
N TYR A 51 -7.09 -1.57 15.10
CA TYR A 51 -8.00 -0.42 15.23
C TYR A 51 -7.45 0.70 16.14
N TRP A 52 -6.49 0.37 17.01
CA TRP A 52 -5.94 1.24 18.03
C TRP A 52 -4.76 2.10 17.57
N LEU A 53 -4.26 1.92 16.34
CA LEU A 53 -3.05 2.64 15.86
C LEU A 53 -3.20 4.16 15.95
N MET A 54 -4.34 4.71 15.52
CA MET A 54 -4.60 6.15 15.57
C MET A 54 -4.60 6.69 17.01
N ASN A 55 -5.25 5.97 17.92
CA ASN A 55 -5.30 6.37 19.33
C ASN A 55 -3.90 6.35 19.97
N MET A 56 -3.11 5.31 19.73
CA MET A 56 -1.73 5.23 20.26
C MET A 56 -0.81 6.28 19.62
N ALA A 57 -0.99 6.61 18.34
CA ALA A 57 -0.20 7.63 17.66
C ALA A 57 -0.46 9.05 18.19
N SER A 58 -1.71 9.31 18.62
CA SER A 58 -2.12 10.60 19.18
C SER A 58 -1.52 10.92 20.56
N ASP A 59 -1.14 9.89 21.34
CA ASP A 59 -0.46 10.03 22.62
C ASP A 59 1.06 9.91 22.44
N PRO A 60 1.85 10.98 22.63
CA PRO A 60 3.31 10.93 22.49
C PRO A 60 4.00 9.85 23.34
N SER A 61 3.42 9.49 24.50
CA SER A 61 3.98 8.43 25.37
C SER A 61 3.76 7.01 24.83
N GLN A 62 2.84 6.85 23.88
CA GLN A 62 2.47 5.56 23.30
C GLN A 62 2.89 5.41 21.83
N ARG A 63 3.30 6.51 21.18
CA ARG A 63 3.58 6.56 19.74
C ARG A 63 4.59 5.50 19.28
N ASP A 64 5.61 5.21 20.07
CA ASP A 64 6.63 4.19 19.75
C ASP A 64 6.03 2.78 19.57
N LYS A 65 4.85 2.52 20.14
CA LYS A 65 4.15 1.24 19.96
C LYS A 65 3.64 1.06 18.54
N VAL A 66 3.37 2.14 17.82
CA VAL A 66 2.95 2.10 16.41
C VAL A 66 4.10 1.62 15.53
N SER A 67 5.27 2.27 15.63
CA SER A 67 6.47 1.84 14.90
C SER A 67 6.92 0.44 15.30
N THR A 68 6.81 0.08 16.59
CA THR A 68 7.07 -1.30 17.05
C THR A 68 6.13 -2.30 16.39
N ALA A 69 4.83 -2.02 16.34
CA ALA A 69 3.86 -2.91 15.71
C ALA A 69 4.13 -3.10 14.21
N PHE A 70 4.48 -2.02 13.49
CA PHE A 70 4.87 -2.12 12.08
C PHE A 70 6.17 -2.89 11.88
N LYS A 71 7.16 -2.69 12.76
CA LYS A 71 8.41 -3.44 12.73
C LYS A 71 8.16 -4.94 12.91
N GLU A 72 7.39 -5.33 13.91
CA GLU A 72 7.05 -6.73 14.15
C GLU A 72 6.24 -7.31 12.98
N ALA A 73 5.26 -6.57 12.45
CA ALA A 73 4.50 -6.97 11.27
C ALA A 73 5.41 -7.23 10.06
N SER A 74 6.36 -6.33 9.80
CA SER A 74 7.33 -6.46 8.71
C SER A 74 8.25 -7.67 8.90
N ILE A 75 8.75 -7.91 10.11
CA ILE A 75 9.60 -9.08 10.43
C ILE A 75 8.85 -10.39 10.18
N ASN A 76 7.55 -10.41 10.45
CA ASN A 76 6.68 -11.56 10.25
C ASN A 76 6.07 -11.64 8.83
N GLY A 77 6.51 -10.79 7.90
CA GLY A 77 6.05 -10.84 6.50
C GLY A 77 4.60 -10.40 6.28
N LEU A 78 4.04 -9.61 7.19
CA LEU A 78 2.74 -8.96 7.01
C LEU A 78 2.91 -7.70 6.15
N THR A 79 2.03 -7.53 5.17
CA THR A 79 2.10 -6.47 4.14
C THR A 79 0.97 -5.46 4.24
N VAL A 80 -0.07 -5.71 5.03
CA VAL A 80 -1.22 -4.81 5.19
C VAL A 80 -1.67 -4.72 6.65
N ALA A 81 -1.91 -3.50 7.12
CA ALA A 81 -2.61 -3.22 8.36
C ALA A 81 -4.00 -2.64 8.06
N ARG A 82 -5.04 -3.20 8.66
CA ARG A 82 -6.38 -2.61 8.67
C ARG A 82 -6.59 -1.85 9.98
N THR A 83 -6.91 -0.56 9.89
CA THR A 83 -7.12 0.34 11.04
C THR A 83 -8.32 1.26 10.83
N TRP A 84 -8.78 1.91 11.90
CA TRP A 84 -9.87 2.88 11.84
C TRP A 84 -9.31 4.26 11.50
N ALA A 85 -10.05 4.96 10.64
CA ALA A 85 -9.83 6.36 10.30
C ALA A 85 -10.97 7.24 10.86
N PHE A 86 -11.53 6.83 12.00
CA PHE A 86 -12.61 7.51 12.71
C PHE A 86 -12.47 7.27 14.21
N ASN A 87 -12.98 8.22 15.01
CA ASN A 87 -13.19 8.09 16.44
C ASN A 87 -14.10 9.24 16.90
N ASP A 88 -15.38 8.96 17.15
CA ASP A 88 -16.41 9.99 17.32
C ASP A 88 -16.88 10.08 18.78
N GLY A 89 -15.94 10.24 19.71
CA GLY A 89 -16.22 10.40 21.14
C GLY A 89 -15.03 10.09 22.07
N GLY A 90 -15.18 10.41 23.36
CA GLY A 90 -14.12 10.25 24.37
C GLY A 90 -13.05 11.36 24.34
N SER A 91 -12.04 11.24 25.19
CA SER A 91 -10.98 12.27 25.34
C SER A 91 -10.09 12.42 24.10
N ASN A 92 -10.05 11.40 23.24
CA ASN A 92 -9.14 11.32 22.09
C ASN A 92 -9.92 11.21 20.76
N ALA A 93 -11.11 11.81 20.70
CA ALA A 93 -11.94 11.80 19.50
C ALA A 93 -11.21 12.45 18.31
N LEU A 94 -11.24 11.78 17.16
CA LEU A 94 -10.87 12.37 15.88
C LEU A 94 -11.89 13.42 15.46
N GLN A 95 -13.18 13.10 15.58
CA GLN A 95 -14.28 14.03 15.35
C GLN A 95 -15.02 14.27 16.68
N TYR A 96 -14.78 15.41 17.32
CA TYR A 96 -15.38 15.73 18.63
C TYR A 96 -16.78 16.37 18.52
N SER A 97 -17.12 16.89 17.33
CA SER A 97 -18.48 17.28 16.96
C SER A 97 -18.64 17.15 15.44
N PRO A 98 -19.87 17.03 14.90
CA PRO A 98 -20.08 16.88 13.46
C PRO A 98 -19.34 17.93 12.64
N GLY A 99 -18.44 17.48 11.75
CA GLY A 99 -17.62 18.34 10.90
C GLY A 99 -16.43 19.03 11.58
N SER A 100 -16.18 18.79 12.87
CA SER A 100 -15.06 19.39 13.62
C SER A 100 -14.08 18.32 14.09
N TYR A 101 -12.81 18.47 13.69
CA TYR A 101 -11.78 17.45 13.86
C TYR A 101 -10.64 17.90 14.76
N ASN A 102 -10.05 16.97 15.50
CA ASN A 102 -8.89 17.21 16.35
C ASN A 102 -7.59 16.91 15.57
N GLU A 103 -6.87 17.96 15.17
CA GLU A 103 -5.61 17.85 14.42
C GLU A 103 -4.51 17.05 15.12
N GLN A 104 -4.53 16.96 16.46
CA GLN A 104 -3.56 16.13 17.20
C GLN A 104 -3.80 14.62 17.00
N THR A 105 -5.03 14.25 16.64
CA THR A 105 -5.44 12.86 16.40
C THR A 105 -5.51 12.49 14.92
N VAL A 106 -5.43 13.48 14.02
CA VAL A 106 -5.28 13.26 12.57
C VAL A 106 -4.13 12.29 12.34
N PRO A 107 -4.20 11.35 11.37
CA PRO A 107 -3.41 10.13 11.37
C PRO A 107 -1.89 10.35 11.36
N SER A 108 -1.32 10.54 12.55
CA SER A 108 0.12 10.49 12.85
C SER A 108 0.71 9.10 12.64
N VAL A 109 -0.14 8.11 12.35
CA VAL A 109 0.23 6.76 11.89
C VAL A 109 0.99 6.79 10.56
N LEU A 110 0.78 7.81 9.72
CA LEU A 110 1.50 7.94 8.44
C LEU A 110 2.91 8.51 8.59
N ASP A 111 3.23 9.10 9.75
CA ASP A 111 4.53 9.71 10.03
C ASP A 111 5.48 8.77 10.79
N SER A 112 5.05 7.55 11.11
CA SER A 112 5.69 6.62 12.05
C SER A 112 6.30 5.36 11.44
#